data_AF-A0A6B3FAP9-F1
#
_entry.id   AF-A0A6B3FAP9-F1
#
_cell.length_a   1.000
_cell.length_b   1.000
_cell.length_c   1.000
_cell.angle_alpha   90.00
_cell.angle_beta   90.00
_cell.angle_gamma   90.00
#
_symmetry.space_group_name_H-M   'P 1'
#
loop_
_entity.id
_entity.type
_entity.pdbx_description
1 polymer ?
#
loop_
_entity_poly.entity_id
_entity_poly.type
_entity_poly.pdbx_seq_one_letter_code
_entity_poly.pdbx_strand_id
1 'polypeptide(L)'
;AAVVGPYEGYARNATAHKRVMKQHADANGVAVRMDDLDTPVWAAATEAWQDVLRIGEKNGFRNAQASVLAPTGTIGLAMSCDTTGVEPDLALVKFKKLVGGGSMQIV
;
A
#
# COMPACT_ATOMS: atom_id res chain seq x y z
N ALA A 1 -13.60 8.57 -8.41
CA ALA A 1 -13.78 9.94 -8.91
C ALA A 1 -15.07 10.11 -9.73
N ALA A 2 -15.48 9.09 -10.50
CA ALA A 2 -16.70 9.15 -11.33
C ALA A 2 -17.99 9.56 -10.57
N VAL A 3 -18.13 9.15 -9.30
CA VAL A 3 -19.34 9.41 -8.50
C VAL A 3 -19.25 10.72 -7.70
N VAL A 4 -18.12 10.96 -7.03
CA VAL A 4 -17.95 12.04 -6.03
C VAL A 4 -16.91 13.09 -6.44
N GLY A 5 -16.48 13.07 -7.70
CA GLY A 5 -15.43 13.93 -8.24
C GLY A 5 -14.00 13.50 -7.84
N PRO A 6 -12.98 14.11 -8.47
CA PRO A 6 -11.58 13.94 -8.07
C PRO A 6 -11.26 14.68 -6.75
N TYR A 7 -10.04 14.55 -6.24
CA TYR A 7 -9.59 15.35 -5.09
C TYR A 7 -9.43 16.84 -5.45
N GLU A 8 -9.44 17.71 -4.43
CA GLU A 8 -9.22 19.14 -4.60
C GLU A 8 -7.83 19.44 -5.18
N GLY A 9 -7.77 20.19 -6.28
CA GLY A 9 -6.51 20.49 -6.95
C GLY A 9 -6.06 19.43 -7.96
N TYR A 10 -6.82 18.36 -8.19
CA TYR A 10 -6.51 17.38 -9.24
C TYR A 10 -6.37 18.02 -10.61
N ALA A 11 -7.22 18.99 -10.98
CA ALA A 11 -7.14 19.66 -12.28
C ALA A 11 -5.75 20.27 -12.56
N ARG A 12 -5.10 20.84 -11.53
CA ARG A 12 -3.74 21.39 -11.64
C ARG A 12 -2.67 20.30 -11.72
N ASN A 13 -2.92 19.15 -11.10
CA ASN A 13 -1.97 18.04 -10.99
C ASN A 13 -2.26 16.88 -11.97
N ALA A 14 -3.27 16.99 -12.84
CA ALA A 14 -3.81 15.85 -13.58
C ALA A 14 -2.74 15.17 -14.45
N THR A 15 -1.95 15.96 -15.18
CA THR A 15 -0.87 15.45 -16.04
C THR A 15 0.20 14.71 -15.22
N ALA A 16 0.66 15.31 -14.12
CA ALA A 16 1.68 14.70 -13.27
C ALA A 16 1.16 13.44 -12.58
N HIS A 17 -0.07 13.46 -12.03
CA HIS A 17 -0.68 12.31 -11.38
C HIS A 17 -0.85 11.15 -12.35
N LYS A 18 -1.41 11.39 -13.55
CA LYS A 18 -1.53 10.37 -14.61
C LYS A 18 -0.18 9.80 -15.01
N ARG A 19 0.86 10.64 -15.10
CA ARG A 19 2.23 10.20 -15.38
C ARG A 19 2.75 9.25 -14.29
N VAL A 20 2.53 9.56 -13.02
CA VAL A 20 2.94 8.69 -11.90
C VAL A 20 2.19 7.35 -11.94
N MET A 21 0.89 7.36 -12.21
CA MET A 21 0.13 6.11 -12.36
C MET A 21 0.64 5.27 -13.54
N LYS A 22 1.02 5.90 -14.65
CA LYS A 22 1.68 5.22 -15.76
C LYS A 22 3.05 4.65 -15.36
N GLN A 23 3.85 5.37 -14.59
CA GLN A 23 5.13 4.88 -14.11
C GLN A 23 4.97 3.62 -13.23
N HIS A 24 3.93 3.55 -12.40
CA HIS A 24 3.63 2.33 -11.65
C HIS A 24 3.23 1.15 -12.55
N ALA A 25 2.36 1.39 -13.54
CA ALA A 25 1.97 0.35 -14.50
C ALA A 25 3.17 -0.14 -15.33
N ASP A 26 4.04 0.77 -15.77
CA ASP A 26 5.26 0.45 -16.51
C ASP A 26 6.24 -0.33 -15.62
N ALA A 27 6.39 0.05 -14.34
CA ALA A 27 7.23 -0.66 -13.37
C ALA A 27 6.73 -2.10 -13.12
N ASN A 28 5.41 -2.31 -13.03
CA ASN A 28 4.82 -3.64 -12.95
C ASN A 28 5.17 -4.51 -14.18
N GLY A 29 5.26 -3.90 -15.37
CA GLY A 29 5.59 -4.61 -16.60
C GLY A 29 7.04 -5.11 -16.69
N VAL A 30 7.97 -4.50 -15.95
CA VAL A 30 9.40 -4.83 -15.98
C VAL A 30 9.91 -5.49 -14.70
N ALA A 31 9.09 -5.54 -13.65
CA ALA A 31 9.50 -6.13 -12.38
C ALA A 31 9.64 -7.66 -12.49
N VAL A 32 10.54 -8.20 -11.66
CA VAL A 32 11.04 -9.57 -11.76
C VAL A 32 10.14 -10.49 -10.92
N ARG A 33 9.70 -11.59 -11.53
CA ARG A 33 9.00 -12.67 -10.84
C ARG A 33 10.03 -13.57 -10.16
N MET A 34 9.77 -13.98 -8.93
CA MET A 34 10.70 -14.80 -8.15
C MET A 34 10.48 -16.28 -8.43
N ASP A 35 9.23 -16.70 -8.59
CA ASP A 35 8.88 -18.07 -8.96
C ASP A 35 7.52 -18.16 -9.71
N ASP A 36 7.10 -19.39 -10.03
CA ASP A 36 5.86 -19.64 -10.78
C ASP A 36 4.59 -19.31 -9.98
N LEU A 37 4.63 -19.33 -8.63
CA LEU A 37 3.50 -18.99 -7.76
C LEU A 37 3.13 -17.51 -7.88
N ASP A 38 4.08 -16.66 -8.26
CA ASP A 38 3.83 -15.22 -8.50
C ASP A 38 2.95 -14.98 -9.71
N THR A 39 2.93 -15.90 -10.69
CA THR A 39 2.24 -15.71 -11.98
C THR A 39 0.79 -15.25 -11.87
N PRO A 40 -0.10 -15.92 -11.11
CA PRO A 40 -1.50 -15.47 -10.96
C PRO A 40 -1.60 -14.09 -10.29
N VAL A 41 -0.78 -13.81 -9.28
CA VAL A 41 -0.76 -12.51 -8.59
C VAL A 41 -0.32 -11.41 -9.55
N TRP A 42 0.70 -11.69 -10.35
CA TRP A 42 1.24 -10.74 -11.33
C TRP A 42 0.27 -10.43 -12.46
N ALA A 43 -0.47 -11.43 -12.93
CA ALA A 43 -1.52 -11.25 -13.91
C ALA A 43 -2.61 -10.31 -13.37
N ALA A 44 -3.09 -10.56 -12.15
CA ALA A 44 -4.08 -9.71 -11.49
C ALA A 44 -3.56 -8.28 -11.25
N ALA A 45 -2.30 -8.12 -10.83
CA ALA A 45 -1.67 -6.82 -10.65
C ALA A 45 -1.58 -6.05 -11.98
N THR A 46 -1.22 -6.74 -13.06
CA THR A 46 -1.15 -6.15 -14.41
C THR A 46 -2.51 -5.66 -14.87
N GLU A 47 -3.56 -6.47 -14.71
CA GLU A 47 -4.94 -6.08 -15.03
C GLU A 47 -5.39 -4.87 -14.21
N ALA A 48 -5.13 -4.89 -12.89
CA ALA A 48 -5.46 -3.78 -12.00
C ALA A 48 -4.77 -2.47 -12.43
N TRP A 49 -3.51 -2.51 -12.85
CA TRP A 49 -2.80 -1.33 -13.36
C TRP A 49 -3.37 -0.82 -14.69
N GLN A 50 -3.78 -1.70 -15.61
CA GLN A 50 -4.47 -1.28 -16.83
C GLN A 50 -5.79 -0.58 -16.51
N ASP A 51 -6.53 -1.10 -15.53
CA ASP A 51 -7.76 -0.49 -15.05
C ASP A 51 -7.54 0.87 -14.39
N VAL A 52 -6.48 1.03 -13.59
CA VAL A 52 -6.07 2.33 -13.02
C VAL A 52 -5.87 3.35 -14.14
N LEU A 53 -5.15 3.00 -15.21
CA LEU A 53 -4.93 3.90 -16.35
C LEU A 53 -6.23 4.21 -17.09
N ARG A 54 -7.00 3.17 -17.45
CA ARG A 54 -8.25 3.30 -18.23
C ARG A 54 -9.32 4.11 -17.50
N ILE A 55 -9.56 3.78 -16.23
CA ILE A 55 -10.60 4.43 -15.41
C ILE A 55 -10.13 5.82 -14.96
N GLY A 56 -8.85 5.94 -14.59
CA GLY A 56 -8.23 7.20 -14.17
C GLY A 56 -8.15 8.23 -15.30
N GLU A 57 -7.92 7.79 -16.54
CA GLU A 57 -7.92 8.67 -17.70
C GLU A 57 -9.29 9.33 -17.91
N LYS A 58 -10.34 8.53 -17.85
CA LYS A 58 -11.73 8.97 -18.06
C LYS A 58 -12.27 9.82 -16.91
N ASN A 59 -11.99 9.45 -15.66
CA ASN A 59 -12.70 10.02 -14.49
C ASN A 59 -11.82 10.84 -13.56
N GLY A 60 -10.50 10.78 -13.71
CA GLY A 60 -9.55 11.30 -12.72
C GLY A 60 -9.47 10.47 -11.44
N PHE A 61 -8.78 11.01 -10.44
CA PHE A 61 -8.46 10.31 -9.19
C PHE A 61 -9.09 10.98 -7.98
N ARG A 62 -9.71 10.19 -7.09
CA ARG A 62 -10.39 10.72 -5.90
C ARG A 62 -9.43 11.06 -4.76
N ASN A 63 -8.29 10.40 -4.69
CA ASN A 63 -7.32 10.56 -3.62
C ASN A 63 -5.98 10.94 -4.25
N ALA A 64 -5.29 11.91 -3.65
CA ALA A 64 -3.94 12.28 -4.10
C ALA A 64 -2.91 11.18 -3.79
N GLN A 65 -3.20 10.34 -2.79
CA GLN A 65 -2.40 9.20 -2.36
C GLN A 65 -3.33 8.02 -2.09
N ALA A 66 -2.99 6.84 -2.60
CA ALA A 66 -3.80 5.63 -2.44
C ALA A 66 -3.32 4.73 -1.30
N SER A 67 -2.01 4.73 -1.01
CA SER A 67 -1.41 3.84 -0.01
C SER A 67 -0.32 4.55 0.81
N VAL A 68 -0.05 4.01 1.99
CA VAL A 68 1.09 4.34 2.84
C VAL A 68 1.48 3.09 3.61
N LEU A 69 2.78 2.78 3.64
CA LEU A 69 3.31 1.77 4.54
C LEU A 69 3.82 2.49 5.78
N ALA A 70 2.97 2.53 6.80
CA ALA A 70 3.32 3.13 8.09
C ALA A 70 3.64 2.01 9.09
N PRO A 71 4.53 2.28 10.08
CA PRO A 71 4.80 1.32 11.15
C PRO A 71 3.54 1.12 12.00
N THR A 72 3.19 -0.13 12.24
CA THR A 72 2.06 -0.55 13.08
C THR A 72 2.58 -0.88 14.48
N GLY A 73 2.61 0.11 15.37
CA GLY A 73 3.02 -0.07 16.76
C GLY A 73 2.01 -0.89 17.58
N THR A 74 1.25 -0.26 18.48
CA THR A 74 0.34 -0.97 19.39
C THR A 74 -0.73 -1.81 18.67
N ILE A 75 -1.19 -1.39 17.47
CA ILE A 75 -2.21 -2.14 16.72
C ILE A 75 -1.71 -3.47 16.16
N GLY A 76 -0.43 -3.54 15.74
CA GLY A 76 0.17 -4.81 15.32
C GLY A 76 0.16 -5.82 16.46
N LEU A 77 0.39 -5.35 17.70
CA LEU A 77 0.29 -6.18 18.90
C LEU A 77 -1.14 -6.68 19.14
N ALA A 78 -2.13 -5.80 19.01
CA ALA A 78 -3.53 -6.16 19.21
C ALA A 78 -4.04 -7.17 18.16
N MET A 79 -3.51 -7.09 16.93
CA MET A 79 -3.84 -7.99 15.83
C MET A 79 -3.05 -9.30 15.85
N SER A 80 -2.13 -9.48 16.81
CA SER A 80 -1.18 -10.61 16.85
C SER A 80 -0.37 -10.74 15.56
N CYS A 81 0.04 -9.61 14.98
CA CYS A 81 1.01 -9.61 13.88
C CYS A 81 2.41 -9.96 14.42
N ASP A 82 3.17 -10.75 13.67
CA ASP A 82 4.53 -11.15 14.06
C ASP A 82 5.50 -9.97 14.13
N THR A 83 5.32 -9.00 13.23
CA THR A 83 6.14 -7.79 13.08
C THR A 83 5.29 -6.51 13.18
N THR A 84 5.96 -5.37 13.33
CA THR A 84 5.31 -4.05 13.39
C THR A 84 5.11 -3.40 12.01
N GLY A 85 5.11 -4.19 10.94
CA GLY A 85 5.05 -3.73 9.57
C GLY A 85 5.75 -4.69 8.62
N VAL A 86 6.37 -4.17 7.56
CA VAL A 86 7.17 -4.99 6.63
C VAL A 86 8.60 -5.20 7.12
N GLU A 87 8.96 -4.54 8.22
CA GLU A 87 10.27 -4.64 8.83
C GLU A 87 10.48 -6.00 9.50
N PRO A 88 11.72 -6.50 9.55
CA PRO A 88 12.04 -7.69 10.33
C PRO A 88 11.66 -7.53 11.81
N ASP A 89 11.43 -8.67 12.44
CA ASP A 89 11.06 -8.69 13.84
C ASP A 89 12.18 -8.14 14.74
N LEU A 90 11.81 -7.40 15.78
CA LEU A 90 12.74 -6.74 16.69
C LEU A 90 13.43 -7.76 17.62
N ALA A 91 12.69 -8.75 18.11
CA ALA A 91 13.18 -9.76 19.04
C ALA A 91 12.20 -10.94 19.12
N LEU A 92 12.72 -12.15 19.38
CA LEU A 92 11.89 -13.35 19.59
C LEU A 92 10.88 -13.20 20.75
N VAL A 93 11.22 -12.39 21.75
CA VAL A 93 10.33 -12.05 22.87
C VAL A 93 10.35 -10.55 23.04
N LYS A 94 9.19 -9.91 22.93
CA LYS A 94 9.04 -8.46 23.05
C LYS A 94 8.39 -8.10 24.37
N PHE A 95 8.88 -7.03 25.02
CA PHE A 95 8.30 -6.50 26.24
C PHE A 95 7.74 -5.10 26.01
N LYS A 96 6.44 -4.91 26.25
CA LYS A 96 5.79 -3.59 26.23
C LYS A 96 5.57 -3.11 27.66
N LYS A 97 6.20 -2.00 28.05
CA LYS A 97 5.90 -1.30 29.30
C LYS A 97 4.56 -0.57 29.18
N LEU A 98 3.64 -0.86 30.10
CA LEU A 98 2.31 -0.27 30.15
C LEU A 98 2.32 1.01 30.99
N VAL A 99 1.44 1.95 30.63
CA VAL A 99 1.33 3.24 31.31
C VAL A 99 1.02 3.12 32.81
N GLY A 100 0.35 2.03 33.22
CA GLY A 100 0.04 1.71 34.62
C GLY A 100 1.14 1.01 35.42
N GLY A 101 2.35 0.84 34.86
CA GLY A 101 3.50 0.30 35.60
C GLY A 101 3.77 -1.20 35.47
N GLY A 102 3.08 -1.92 34.58
CA GLY A 102 3.37 -3.34 34.26
C GLY A 102 4.18 -3.53 32.98
N SER A 103 4.64 -4.76 32.72
CA SER A 103 5.17 -5.18 31.42
C SER A 103 4.31 -6.30 30.83
N MET A 104 4.09 -6.24 29.52
CA MET A 104 3.43 -7.28 28.74
C MET A 104 4.50 -8.00 27.92
N GLN A 105 4.63 -9.32 28.11
CA GLN A 105 5.47 -10.17 27.29
C GLN A 105 4.68 -10.65 26.07
N ILE A 106 5.32 -10.63 24.90
CA ILE A 106 4.75 -11.01 23.61
C ILE A 106 5.73 -11.99 22.98
N VAL A 107 5.24 -13.18 22.64
CA VAL A 107 5.99 -14.27 22.00
C VAL A 107 5.43 -14.46 20.61
#